data_AF-A0A8S9B4U3-F1
#
_entry.id   AF-A0A8S9B4U3-F1
#
_cell.length_a   1.000
_cell.length_b   1.000
_cell.length_c   1.000
_cell.angle_alpha   90.00
_cell.angle_beta   90.00
_cell.angle_gamma   90.00
#
_symmetry.space_group_name_H-M   'P 1'
#
loop_
_entity.id
_entity.type
_entity.pdbx_description
1 polymer ?
#
loop_
_entity_poly.entity_id
_entity_poly.type
_entity_poly.pdbx_seq_one_letter_code
_entity_poly.pdbx_strand_id
1 'polypeptide(L)'
;MFSSNFTLLPRNDDDSDTASSSTLSPKSTAAILPTTDPASLESSKPSPQTLDLRLAAIPTHPALKANRTILSITLNFTTSTTYYQPPSFTSWRSWLLSILPQYQNLSSRIHLALMFSHHREQSLSLKRTQREVVKSVVEVIGAWEVKGIEKIEVVLKVPETEWSQVQALVPLYGLKFRGWRCWIKEGEGRLGKVLSGSEWDTRLRELYRKEGEML
;
A
#
# COMPACT_ATOMS: atom_id res chain seq x y z
N MET A 1 18.65 -26.84 42.94
CA MET A 1 20.09 -26.57 43.03
C MET A 1 20.34 -25.21 42.40
N PHE A 2 20.96 -24.33 43.17
CA PHE A 2 21.23 -22.93 42.85
C PHE A 2 22.26 -22.79 41.72
N SER A 3 22.12 -21.75 40.88
CA SER A 3 23.18 -20.76 40.69
C SER A 3 22.67 -19.58 39.85
N SER A 4 22.50 -18.45 40.52
CA SER A 4 22.44 -17.11 39.97
C SER A 4 23.80 -16.74 39.35
N ASN A 5 23.82 -15.90 38.32
CA ASN A 5 24.92 -14.97 38.12
C ASN A 5 24.38 -13.63 37.61
N PHE A 6 24.55 -12.65 38.47
CA PHE A 6 24.21 -11.24 38.34
C PHE A 6 25.53 -10.52 38.15
N THR A 7 25.68 -9.73 37.09
CA THR A 7 26.86 -8.87 36.92
C THR A 7 26.37 -7.44 36.68
N LEU A 8 26.79 -6.56 37.59
CA LEU A 8 26.59 -5.11 37.60
C LEU A 8 27.92 -4.40 37.30
N LEU A 9 27.77 -3.13 36.86
CA LEU A 9 28.72 -1.99 36.85
C LEU A 9 29.50 -1.71 35.55
N PRO A 10 29.96 -0.45 35.31
CA PRO A 10 29.53 0.85 35.85
C PRO A 10 29.28 1.94 34.78
N ARG A 11 28.75 3.05 35.29
CA ARG A 11 28.53 4.39 34.73
C ARG A 11 29.87 5.15 34.58
N ASN A 12 30.04 5.89 33.50
CA ASN A 12 30.96 7.04 33.43
C ASN A 12 30.15 8.24 32.92
N ASP A 13 29.99 9.21 33.82
CA ASP A 13 29.72 10.60 33.51
C ASP A 13 31.05 11.23 33.05
N ASP A 14 31.04 12.09 32.04
CA ASP A 14 32.03 13.17 31.96
C ASP A 14 31.48 14.33 31.13
N ASP A 15 31.50 15.48 31.81
CA ASP A 15 31.11 16.82 31.40
C ASP A 15 32.01 17.36 30.28
N SER A 16 31.53 18.37 29.54
CA SER A 16 32.25 19.64 29.39
C SER A 16 31.43 20.68 28.63
N ASP A 17 31.21 21.79 29.33
CA ASP A 17 30.78 23.10 28.88
C ASP A 17 31.56 23.63 27.66
N THR A 18 30.96 24.50 26.84
CA THR A 18 31.41 25.91 26.76
C THR A 18 30.48 26.80 25.94
N ALA A 19 30.43 28.06 26.39
CA ALA A 19 29.51 29.12 26.05
C ALA A 19 29.89 29.99 24.83
N SER A 20 28.97 30.93 24.54
CA SER A 20 29.19 32.30 24.03
C SER A 20 29.29 32.46 22.51
N SER A 21 28.28 33.04 21.85
CA SER A 21 28.03 34.50 21.69
C SER A 21 29.18 35.28 21.08
N SER A 22 28.99 35.80 19.87
CA SER A 22 29.46 37.13 19.46
C SER A 22 28.77 37.61 18.17
N THR A 23 27.97 38.65 18.36
CA THR A 23 27.58 39.72 17.41
C THR A 23 28.75 40.23 16.56
N LEU A 24 28.46 40.67 15.33
CA LEU A 24 29.04 41.87 14.70
C LEU A 24 28.35 42.18 13.35
N SER A 25 27.50 43.21 13.33
CA SER A 25 27.37 44.15 12.19
C SER A 25 28.35 45.30 12.47
N PRO A 26 28.97 45.96 11.47
CA PRO A 26 28.24 46.92 10.62
C PRO A 26 28.79 47.03 9.18
N LYS A 27 28.02 47.64 8.26
CA LYS A 27 28.30 48.95 7.62
C LYS A 27 27.41 49.17 6.39
N SER A 28 26.63 50.25 6.43
CA SER A 28 25.99 50.86 5.26
C SER A 28 27.02 51.32 4.23
N THR A 29 26.74 51.06 2.95
CA THR A 29 27.17 51.90 1.82
C THR A 29 25.98 52.05 0.88
N ALA A 30 25.71 53.29 0.50
CA ALA A 30 24.57 53.71 -0.30
C ALA A 30 24.77 53.48 -1.81
N ALA A 31 23.63 53.27 -2.47
CA ALA A 31 23.25 53.67 -3.83
C ALA A 31 24.10 53.22 -5.03
N ILE A 32 23.48 52.47 -5.94
CA ILE A 32 23.24 52.84 -7.35
C ILE A 32 21.99 52.07 -7.82
N LEU A 33 20.98 52.80 -8.30
CA LEU A 33 19.83 52.28 -9.04
C LEU A 33 20.27 51.80 -10.42
N PRO A 34 19.79 50.63 -10.87
CA PRO A 34 19.41 50.44 -12.26
C PRO A 34 17.88 50.38 -12.34
N THR A 35 17.32 51.39 -13.00
CA THR A 35 15.97 51.33 -13.57
C THR A 35 15.95 50.17 -14.57
N THR A 36 15.21 49.11 -14.26
CA THR A 36 14.94 47.99 -15.18
C THR A 36 13.46 47.66 -15.10
N ASP A 37 12.88 47.52 -16.28
CA ASP A 37 11.46 47.60 -16.61
C ASP A 37 10.51 46.76 -15.73
N PRO A 38 9.29 47.27 -15.44
CA PRO A 38 8.20 46.47 -14.88
C PRO A 38 7.49 45.74 -16.02
N ALA A 39 8.16 44.79 -16.65
CA ALA A 39 7.53 43.87 -17.58
C ALA A 39 8.12 42.47 -17.41
N SER A 40 7.23 41.50 -17.21
CA SER A 40 7.52 40.06 -17.20
C SER A 40 7.89 39.44 -15.85
N LEU A 41 7.02 39.63 -14.85
CA LEU A 41 6.66 38.51 -13.97
C LEU A 41 5.81 37.54 -14.80
N GLU A 42 6.47 36.79 -15.69
CA GLU A 42 5.88 35.57 -16.23
C GLU A 42 5.69 34.63 -15.04
N SER A 43 4.45 34.60 -14.55
CA SER A 43 3.87 33.47 -13.85
C SER A 43 4.27 32.21 -14.61
N SER A 44 5.37 31.57 -14.18
CA SER A 44 5.78 30.26 -14.63
C SER A 44 4.68 29.29 -14.20
N LYS A 45 3.66 29.16 -15.06
CA LYS A 45 2.69 28.07 -14.99
C LYS A 45 3.51 26.79 -14.90
N PRO A 46 3.29 25.93 -13.89
CA PRO A 46 3.99 24.65 -13.84
C PRO A 46 3.75 23.96 -15.17
N SER A 47 4.84 23.62 -15.86
CA SER A 47 4.73 22.85 -17.09
C SER A 47 3.91 21.59 -16.79
N PRO A 48 3.02 21.16 -17.69
CA PRO A 48 2.29 19.91 -17.51
C PRO A 48 3.32 18.79 -17.46
N GLN A 49 3.67 18.36 -16.23
CA GLN A 49 4.54 17.23 -16.03
C GLN A 49 3.92 16.03 -16.74
N THR A 50 4.71 15.38 -17.60
CA THR A 50 4.28 14.15 -18.26
C THR A 50 3.91 13.12 -17.18
N LEU A 51 2.95 12.24 -17.50
CA LEU A 51 2.46 11.22 -16.55
C LEU A 51 3.64 10.37 -16.00
N ASP A 52 4.64 10.13 -16.84
CA ASP A 52 5.86 9.42 -16.48
C ASP A 52 6.69 10.14 -15.41
N LEU A 53 6.82 11.47 -15.48
CA LEU A 53 7.52 12.27 -14.45
C LEU A 53 6.76 12.25 -13.12
N ARG A 54 5.43 12.36 -13.17
CA ARG A 54 4.59 12.26 -11.97
C ARG A 54 4.67 10.87 -11.34
N LEU A 55 4.76 9.83 -12.16
CA LEU A 55 4.88 8.46 -11.67
C LEU A 55 6.25 8.18 -11.06
N ALA A 56 7.32 8.70 -11.67
CA ALA A 56 8.68 8.59 -11.16
C ALA A 56 8.88 9.30 -9.80
N ALA A 57 8.05 10.29 -9.49
CA ALA A 57 8.07 10.99 -8.21
C ALA A 57 7.42 10.21 -7.05
N ILE A 58 6.61 9.18 -7.34
CA ILE A 58 5.96 8.37 -6.29
C ILE A 58 6.95 7.33 -5.76
N PRO A 59 7.08 7.18 -4.41
CA PRO A 59 7.88 6.12 -3.82
C PRO A 59 7.50 4.73 -4.32
N THR A 60 8.50 3.92 -4.68
CA THR A 60 8.28 2.55 -5.14
C THR A 60 8.03 1.61 -3.98
N HIS A 61 7.22 0.56 -4.19
CA HIS A 61 6.98 -0.48 -3.17
C HIS A 61 6.93 -1.86 -3.81
N PRO A 62 7.43 -2.92 -3.14
CA PRO A 62 7.52 -4.25 -3.74
C PRO A 62 6.19 -4.81 -4.27
N ALA A 63 5.08 -4.47 -3.61
CA ALA A 63 3.73 -4.87 -4.03
C ALA A 63 3.13 -4.00 -5.14
N LEU A 64 3.69 -2.83 -5.44
CA LEU A 64 3.10 -1.86 -6.36
C LEU A 64 3.96 -1.72 -7.61
N LYS A 65 3.34 -1.90 -8.77
CA LYS A 65 3.94 -1.60 -10.07
C LYS A 65 2.95 -0.79 -10.88
N ALA A 66 3.36 0.37 -11.33
CA ALA A 66 2.54 1.22 -12.17
C ALA A 66 3.19 1.36 -13.55
N ASN A 67 2.38 1.30 -14.59
CA ASN A 67 2.80 1.52 -15.96
C ASN A 67 1.71 2.31 -16.68
N ARG A 68 2.05 3.53 -17.12
CA ARG A 68 1.09 4.47 -17.72
C ARG A 68 -0.12 4.63 -16.79
N THR A 69 -1.28 4.11 -17.20
CA THR A 69 -2.54 4.22 -16.47
C THR A 69 -2.93 2.94 -15.71
N ILE A 70 -2.07 1.92 -15.70
CA ILE A 70 -2.32 0.63 -15.04
C ILE A 70 -1.53 0.56 -13.74
N LEU A 71 -2.24 0.40 -12.62
CA LEU A 71 -1.65 0.03 -11.34
C LEU A 71 -1.83 -1.47 -11.10
N SER A 72 -0.72 -2.17 -10.95
CA SER A 72 -0.67 -3.57 -10.51
C SER A 72 -0.30 -3.64 -9.03
N ILE A 73 -1.17 -4.24 -8.24
CA ILE A 73 -1.00 -4.49 -6.81
C ILE A 73 -0.85 -5.99 -6.63
N THR A 74 0.31 -6.44 -6.18
CA THR A 74 0.59 -7.87 -5.95
C THR A 74 0.78 -8.12 -4.47
N LEU A 75 -0.23 -8.70 -3.84
CA LEU A 75 -0.18 -9.16 -2.46
C LEU A 75 0.30 -10.60 -2.47
N ASN A 76 1.62 -10.77 -2.34
CA ASN A 76 2.25 -12.08 -2.35
C ASN A 76 2.34 -12.65 -0.93
N PHE A 77 1.50 -13.63 -0.64
CA PHE A 77 1.44 -14.31 0.64
C PHE A 77 2.13 -15.68 0.65
N THR A 78 2.93 -16.01 -0.36
CA THR A 78 3.71 -17.26 -0.42
C THR A 78 5.00 -17.21 0.40
N THR A 79 5.29 -16.09 1.06
CA THR A 79 6.49 -15.91 1.88
C THR A 79 6.40 -16.71 3.19
N SER A 80 7.57 -17.05 3.75
CA SER A 80 7.67 -17.77 5.03
C SER A 80 6.88 -17.08 6.14
N THR A 81 6.30 -17.86 7.05
CA THR A 81 5.50 -17.38 8.20
C THR A 81 6.26 -16.38 9.09
N THR A 82 7.58 -16.51 9.15
CA THR A 82 8.49 -15.59 9.86
C THR A 82 8.40 -14.15 9.35
N TYR A 83 8.12 -13.95 8.06
CA TYR A 83 7.97 -12.62 7.48
C TYR A 83 6.81 -11.84 8.10
N TYR A 84 5.76 -12.53 8.56
CA TYR A 84 4.55 -11.93 9.13
C TYR A 84 4.72 -11.47 10.58
N GLN A 85 5.89 -11.72 11.18
CA GLN A 85 6.20 -11.27 12.53
C GLN A 85 6.69 -9.81 12.53
N PRO A 86 6.39 -9.03 13.57
CA PRO A 86 6.96 -7.70 13.75
C PRO A 86 8.50 -7.76 13.87
N PRO A 87 9.21 -6.69 13.45
CA PRO A 87 8.69 -5.43 12.92
C PRO A 87 8.42 -5.45 11.40
N SER A 88 8.99 -6.41 10.67
CA SER A 88 9.09 -6.42 9.21
C SER A 88 7.74 -6.29 8.51
N PHE A 89 6.77 -7.12 8.88
CA PHE A 89 5.44 -7.09 8.26
C PHE A 89 4.67 -5.80 8.55
N THR A 90 4.77 -5.31 9.78
CA THR A 90 4.07 -4.10 10.20
C THR A 90 4.57 -2.89 9.43
N SER A 91 5.89 -2.74 9.30
CA SER A 91 6.49 -1.66 8.52
C SER A 91 6.12 -1.75 7.04
N TRP A 92 6.18 -2.96 6.46
CA TRP A 92 5.77 -3.18 5.06
C TRP A 92 4.31 -2.80 4.83
N ARG A 93 3.39 -3.27 5.69
CA ARG A 93 1.96 -2.99 5.56
C ARG A 93 1.66 -1.50 5.71
N SER A 94 2.23 -0.85 6.72
CA SER A 94 2.04 0.58 6.94
C SER A 94 2.57 1.41 5.77
N TRP A 95 3.72 1.04 5.22
CA TRP A 95 4.29 1.71 4.05
C TRP A 95 3.40 1.54 2.82
N LEU A 96 2.95 0.32 2.51
CA LEU A 96 1.99 0.03 1.43
C LEU A 96 0.74 0.92 1.52
N LEU A 97 0.13 0.99 2.69
CA LEU A 97 -1.12 1.74 2.89
C LEU A 97 -0.90 3.26 2.80
N SER A 98 0.28 3.76 3.19
CA SER A 98 0.60 5.20 3.10
C SER A 98 0.85 5.70 1.67
N ILE A 99 1.40 4.86 0.79
CA ILE A 99 1.77 5.25 -0.56
C ILE A 99 0.67 4.96 -1.58
N LEU A 100 -0.16 3.94 -1.34
CA LEU A 100 -1.18 3.49 -2.28
C LEU A 100 -2.11 4.63 -2.72
N PRO A 101 -2.59 5.53 -1.84
CA PRO A 101 -3.42 6.68 -2.26
C PRO A 101 -2.77 7.59 -3.30
N GLN A 102 -1.44 7.68 -3.35
CA GLN A 102 -0.73 8.56 -4.28
C GLN A 102 -0.93 8.14 -5.74
N TYR A 103 -1.29 6.87 -5.98
CA TYR A 103 -1.55 6.34 -7.33
C TYR A 103 -2.95 6.64 -7.86
N GLN A 104 -3.88 7.16 -7.04
CA GLN A 104 -5.27 7.39 -7.41
C GLN A 104 -5.41 8.22 -8.69
N ASN A 105 -4.67 9.33 -8.79
CA ASN A 105 -4.80 10.28 -9.89
C ASN A 105 -4.01 9.90 -11.15
N LEU A 106 -3.28 8.78 -11.12
CA LEU A 106 -2.47 8.30 -12.24
C LEU A 106 -3.04 7.05 -12.89
N SER A 107 -3.93 6.34 -12.19
CA SER A 107 -4.36 5.00 -12.57
C SER A 107 -5.82 5.04 -13.02
N SER A 108 -6.09 4.62 -14.25
CA SER A 108 -7.46 4.36 -14.73
C SER A 108 -7.80 2.87 -14.70
N ARG A 109 -6.82 1.99 -14.54
CA ARG A 109 -7.00 0.54 -14.45
C ARG A 109 -6.24 -0.03 -13.28
N ILE A 110 -6.89 -0.91 -12.54
CA ILE A 110 -6.30 -1.56 -11.36
C ILE A 110 -6.29 -3.07 -11.59
N HIS A 111 -5.13 -3.69 -11.36
CA HIS A 111 -4.97 -5.13 -11.34
C HIS A 111 -4.50 -5.56 -9.96
N LEU A 112 -5.34 -6.28 -9.22
CA LEU A 112 -5.04 -6.81 -7.90
C LEU A 112 -4.78 -8.32 -7.99
N ALA A 113 -3.55 -8.74 -7.77
CA ALA A 113 -3.17 -10.13 -7.69
C ALA A 113 -2.99 -10.54 -6.22
N LEU A 114 -3.71 -11.59 -5.80
CA LEU A 114 -3.56 -12.22 -4.50
C LEU A 114 -2.90 -13.58 -4.70
N MET A 115 -1.75 -13.83 -4.08
CA MET A 115 -1.04 -15.10 -4.22
C MET A 115 -0.92 -15.78 -2.86
N PHE A 116 -1.39 -17.01 -2.75
CA PHE A 116 -1.31 -17.76 -1.50
C PHE A 116 -0.49 -19.04 -1.68
N SER A 117 0.18 -19.47 -0.61
CA SER A 117 0.74 -20.83 -0.52
C SER A 117 -0.36 -21.87 -0.31
N HIS A 118 0.01 -23.14 -0.11
CA HIS A 118 -0.98 -24.19 0.12
C HIS A 118 -1.76 -23.93 1.42
N HIS A 119 -3.09 -24.11 1.41
CA HIS A 119 -3.95 -23.83 2.57
C HIS A 119 -3.59 -24.61 3.84
N ARG A 120 -2.88 -25.74 3.72
CA ARG A 120 -2.43 -26.62 4.81
C ARG A 120 -1.21 -26.05 5.55
N GLU A 121 -0.45 -25.18 4.89
CA GLU A 121 0.75 -24.55 5.46
C GLU A 121 0.40 -23.28 6.25
N GLN A 122 -0.86 -22.86 6.25
CA GLN A 122 -1.31 -21.58 6.80
C GLN A 122 -2.12 -21.77 8.07
N SER A 123 -1.66 -21.16 9.16
CA SER A 123 -2.43 -21.07 10.39
C SER A 123 -3.66 -20.16 10.22
N LEU A 124 -4.67 -20.33 11.07
CA LEU A 124 -5.86 -19.46 11.08
C LEU A 124 -5.49 -17.98 11.36
N SER A 125 -4.51 -17.73 12.24
CA SER A 125 -4.03 -16.39 12.53
C SER A 125 -3.39 -15.72 11.32
N LEU A 126 -2.64 -16.50 10.53
CA LEU A 126 -2.03 -16.02 9.30
C LEU A 126 -3.10 -15.68 8.24
N LYS A 127 -4.08 -16.57 8.03
CA LYS A 127 -5.20 -16.33 7.10
C LYS A 127 -5.98 -15.06 7.46
N ARG A 128 -6.25 -14.85 8.75
CA ARG A 128 -6.88 -13.61 9.24
C ARG A 128 -6.02 -12.39 8.92
N THR A 129 -4.72 -12.45 9.19
CA THR A 129 -3.77 -11.36 8.93
C THR A 129 -3.73 -11.00 7.43
N GLN A 130 -3.64 -12.01 6.56
CA GLN A 130 -3.64 -11.82 5.11
C GLN A 130 -4.95 -11.16 4.64
N ARG A 131 -6.08 -11.61 5.17
CA ARG A 131 -7.40 -11.04 4.89
C ARG A 131 -7.53 -9.59 5.33
N GLU A 132 -7.01 -9.23 6.51
CA GLU A 132 -6.99 -7.84 6.98
C GLU A 132 -6.16 -6.93 6.08
N VAL A 133 -5.04 -7.43 5.52
CA VAL A 133 -4.28 -6.68 4.51
C VAL A 133 -5.10 -6.46 3.25
N VAL A 134 -5.76 -7.50 2.73
CA VAL A 134 -6.62 -7.36 1.54
C VAL A 134 -7.74 -6.35 1.82
N LYS A 135 -8.39 -6.45 2.98
CA LYS A 135 -9.43 -5.51 3.40
C LYS A 135 -8.92 -4.07 3.42
N SER A 136 -7.79 -3.82 4.08
CA SER A 136 -7.19 -2.48 4.17
C SER A 136 -6.86 -1.89 2.79
N VAL A 137 -6.30 -2.71 1.88
CA VAL A 137 -5.99 -2.29 0.50
C VAL A 137 -7.28 -1.98 -0.27
N VAL A 138 -8.31 -2.81 -0.13
CA VAL A 138 -9.60 -2.61 -0.79
C VAL A 138 -10.33 -1.38 -0.27
N GLU A 139 -10.24 -1.07 1.03
CA GLU A 139 -10.79 0.15 1.62
C GLU A 139 -10.12 1.40 1.03
N VAL A 140 -8.80 1.40 0.91
CA VAL A 140 -8.06 2.49 0.25
C VAL A 140 -8.53 2.67 -1.20
N ILE A 141 -8.63 1.59 -1.98
CA ILE A 141 -9.10 1.66 -3.38
C ILE A 141 -10.58 2.10 -3.43
N GLY A 142 -11.41 1.63 -2.51
CA GLY A 142 -12.84 1.94 -2.43
C GLY A 142 -13.12 3.40 -2.02
N ALA A 143 -12.14 4.09 -1.44
CA ALA A 143 -12.19 5.51 -1.15
C ALA A 143 -11.90 6.40 -2.38
N TRP A 144 -11.34 5.83 -3.46
CA TRP A 144 -11.03 6.59 -4.66
C TRP A 144 -12.28 7.06 -5.40
N GLU A 145 -12.17 8.19 -6.07
CA GLU A 145 -13.26 8.71 -6.90
C GLU A 145 -13.60 7.75 -8.03
N VAL A 146 -14.89 7.44 -8.19
CA VAL A 146 -15.35 6.49 -9.22
C VAL A 146 -15.12 7.03 -10.64
N LYS A 147 -15.16 8.35 -10.80
CA LYS A 147 -14.97 9.06 -12.08
C LYS A 147 -13.49 9.07 -12.47
N GLY A 148 -12.99 7.94 -12.96
CA GLY A 148 -11.60 7.84 -13.45
C GLY A 148 -11.10 6.41 -13.56
N ILE A 149 -11.68 5.49 -12.78
CA ILE A 149 -11.35 4.06 -12.89
C ILE A 149 -12.25 3.42 -13.94
N GLU A 150 -11.64 3.05 -15.06
CA GLU A 150 -12.27 2.29 -16.14
C GLU A 150 -12.53 0.84 -15.75
N LYS A 151 -11.61 0.23 -14.99
CA LYS A 151 -11.59 -1.22 -14.81
C LYS A 151 -10.79 -1.68 -13.60
N ILE A 152 -11.35 -2.61 -12.84
CA ILE A 152 -10.66 -3.34 -11.78
C ILE A 152 -10.69 -4.83 -12.11
N GLU A 153 -9.52 -5.45 -12.18
CA GLU A 153 -9.36 -6.90 -12.32
C GLU A 153 -8.67 -7.47 -11.10
N VAL A 154 -9.26 -8.54 -10.56
CA VAL A 154 -8.73 -9.27 -9.42
C VAL A 154 -8.41 -10.69 -9.86
N VAL A 155 -7.22 -11.15 -9.50
CA VAL A 155 -6.77 -12.52 -9.75
C VAL A 155 -6.32 -13.14 -8.44
N LEU A 156 -7.04 -14.18 -7.99
CA LEU A 156 -6.62 -15.07 -6.93
C LEU A 156 -5.77 -16.19 -7.53
N LYS A 157 -4.53 -16.35 -7.06
CA LYS A 157 -3.63 -17.44 -7.44
C LYS A 157 -3.40 -18.34 -6.23
N VAL A 158 -3.81 -19.59 -6.37
CA VAL A 158 -3.74 -20.62 -5.31
C VAL A 158 -3.23 -21.92 -5.92
N PRO A 159 -2.48 -22.76 -5.19
CA PRO A 159 -2.09 -24.08 -5.69
C PRO A 159 -3.29 -25.02 -5.88
N GLU A 160 -4.23 -24.96 -4.94
CA GLU A 160 -5.47 -25.73 -4.88
C GLU A 160 -6.57 -24.80 -4.37
N THR A 161 -7.75 -24.83 -5.00
CA THR A 161 -8.85 -23.94 -4.62
C THR A 161 -9.52 -24.43 -3.34
N GLU A 162 -9.32 -23.69 -2.25
CA GLU A 162 -9.96 -23.98 -0.97
C GLU A 162 -10.69 -22.75 -0.42
N TRP A 163 -11.83 -22.98 0.24
CA TRP A 163 -12.75 -21.91 0.66
C TRP A 163 -12.08 -20.86 1.55
N SER A 164 -11.27 -21.27 2.54
CA SER A 164 -10.63 -20.32 3.46
C SER A 164 -9.69 -19.32 2.77
N GLN A 165 -9.13 -19.68 1.61
CA GLN A 165 -8.33 -18.77 0.79
C GLN A 165 -9.22 -17.88 -0.09
N VAL A 166 -10.29 -18.45 -0.65
CA VAL A 166 -11.29 -17.70 -1.42
C VAL A 166 -11.96 -16.61 -0.57
N GLN A 167 -12.13 -16.83 0.75
CA GLN A 167 -12.64 -15.83 1.70
C GLN A 167 -11.81 -14.53 1.75
N ALA A 168 -10.56 -14.54 1.30
CA ALA A 168 -9.77 -13.31 1.16
C ALA A 168 -10.37 -12.34 0.12
N LEU A 169 -11.25 -12.81 -0.77
CA LEU A 169 -11.93 -11.98 -1.78
C LEU A 169 -13.14 -11.22 -1.22
N VAL A 170 -13.66 -11.59 -0.04
CA VAL A 170 -14.86 -10.98 0.55
C VAL A 170 -14.80 -9.45 0.58
N PRO A 171 -13.70 -8.78 0.97
CA PRO A 171 -13.66 -7.32 1.02
C PRO A 171 -13.96 -6.63 -0.31
N LEU A 172 -13.74 -7.31 -1.45
CA LEU A 172 -13.96 -6.75 -2.80
C LEU A 172 -15.43 -6.44 -3.08
N TYR A 173 -16.36 -7.08 -2.37
CA TYR A 173 -17.78 -6.78 -2.47
C TYR A 173 -18.15 -5.42 -1.86
N GLY A 174 -17.24 -4.80 -1.10
CA GLY A 174 -17.35 -3.42 -0.63
C GLY A 174 -16.89 -2.36 -1.63
N LEU A 175 -16.35 -2.75 -2.79
CA LEU A 175 -15.96 -1.79 -3.82
C LEU A 175 -17.20 -1.10 -4.40
N LYS A 176 -17.19 0.24 -4.40
CA LYS A 176 -18.24 1.07 -5.01
C LYS A 176 -18.31 0.93 -6.54
N PHE A 177 -17.25 0.41 -7.16
CA PHE A 177 -17.09 0.27 -8.60
C PHE A 177 -17.96 -0.89 -9.13
N ARG A 178 -19.00 -0.55 -9.90
CA ARG A 178 -19.82 -1.56 -10.60
C ARG A 178 -19.05 -2.07 -11.81
N GLY A 179 -18.70 -3.36 -11.85
CA GLY A 179 -18.04 -3.97 -13.02
C GLY A 179 -16.60 -4.44 -12.81
N TRP A 180 -16.11 -4.51 -11.56
CA TRP A 180 -14.88 -5.24 -11.27
C TRP A 180 -15.04 -6.72 -11.63
N ARG A 181 -13.95 -7.37 -12.03
CA ARG A 181 -13.93 -8.78 -12.43
C ARG A 181 -13.00 -9.58 -11.54
N CYS A 182 -13.43 -10.78 -11.18
CA CYS A 182 -12.62 -11.72 -10.41
C CYS A 182 -12.29 -12.96 -11.22
N TRP A 183 -11.06 -13.41 -11.06
CA TRP A 183 -10.54 -14.63 -11.64
C TRP A 183 -9.85 -15.47 -10.56
N ILE A 184 -9.97 -16.77 -10.65
CA ILE A 184 -9.25 -17.74 -9.81
C ILE A 184 -8.34 -18.56 -10.72
N LYS A 185 -7.07 -18.61 -10.40
CA LYS A 185 -6.07 -19.46 -11.04
C LYS A 185 -5.62 -20.52 -10.03
N GLU A 186 -5.96 -21.77 -10.33
CA GLU A 186 -5.60 -22.93 -9.54
C GLU A 186 -4.38 -23.63 -10.15
N GLY A 187 -3.29 -23.73 -9.39
CA GLY A 187 -2.01 -24.31 -9.83
C GLY A 187 -1.50 -23.72 -11.14
N GLU A 188 -1.11 -24.60 -12.06
CA GLU A 188 -0.78 -24.26 -13.45
C GLU A 188 -2.00 -24.27 -14.39
N GLY A 189 -3.19 -24.50 -13.84
CA GLY A 189 -4.43 -24.60 -14.57
C GLY A 189 -4.90 -23.31 -15.23
N ARG A 190 -6.06 -23.41 -15.89
CA ARG A 190 -6.69 -22.30 -16.60
C ARG A 190 -7.28 -21.29 -15.62
N LEU A 191 -7.33 -20.04 -16.08
CA LEU A 191 -7.95 -18.94 -15.34
C LEU A 191 -9.48 -19.09 -15.36
N GLY A 192 -10.07 -19.43 -14.21
CA GLY A 192 -11.51 -19.54 -14.02
C GLY A 192 -12.12 -18.19 -13.66
N LYS A 193 -13.15 -17.74 -14.38
CA LYS A 193 -13.87 -16.51 -14.05
C LYS A 193 -14.88 -16.77 -12.94
N VAL A 194 -14.91 -15.95 -11.89
CA VAL A 194 -16.03 -15.96 -10.94
C VAL A 194 -17.19 -15.21 -11.58
N LEU A 195 -18.24 -15.95 -11.95
CA LEU A 195 -19.43 -15.38 -12.58
C LEU A 195 -20.41 -14.89 -11.53
N SER A 196 -21.13 -13.81 -11.83
CA SER A 196 -22.23 -13.34 -10.98
C SER A 196 -23.28 -14.44 -10.86
N GLY A 197 -23.73 -14.74 -9.64
CA GLY A 197 -24.68 -15.82 -9.35
C GLY A 197 -24.07 -17.23 -9.37
N SER A 198 -22.76 -17.39 -9.60
CA SER A 198 -22.09 -18.67 -9.38
C SER A 198 -22.09 -19.06 -7.89
N GLU A 199 -21.76 -20.32 -7.58
CA GLU A 199 -21.64 -20.78 -6.20
C GLU A 199 -20.65 -19.91 -5.41
N TRP A 200 -19.46 -19.65 -5.97
CA TRP A 200 -18.46 -18.80 -5.32
C TRP A 200 -18.97 -17.38 -5.07
N ASP A 201 -19.59 -16.77 -6.08
CA ASP A 201 -20.14 -15.41 -5.95
C ASP A 201 -21.22 -15.35 -4.86
N THR A 202 -22.12 -16.32 -4.84
CA THR A 202 -23.23 -16.39 -3.86
C THR A 202 -22.69 -16.53 -2.43
N ARG A 203 -21.74 -17.46 -2.22
CA ARG A 203 -21.14 -17.68 -0.90
C ARG A 203 -20.34 -16.46 -0.42
N LEU A 204 -19.61 -15.79 -1.31
CA LEU A 204 -18.86 -14.58 -0.97
C LEU A 204 -19.78 -13.41 -0.62
N ARG A 205 -20.87 -13.20 -1.38
CA ARG A 205 -21.88 -12.17 -1.05
C ARG A 205 -22.55 -12.43 0.29
N GLU A 206 -22.91 -13.67 0.56
CA GLU A 206 -23.54 -14.04 1.83
C GLU A 206 -22.60 -13.76 3.01
N LEU A 207 -21.32 -14.13 2.87
CA LEU A 207 -20.32 -13.86 3.89
C LEU A 207 -20.08 -12.35 4.08
N TYR A 208 -20.00 -11.58 2.99
CA TYR A 208 -19.90 -10.13 3.06
C TYR A 208 -21.08 -9.49 3.82
N ARG A 209 -22.31 -9.94 3.53
CA ARG A 209 -23.52 -9.46 4.23
C ARG A 209 -23.45 -9.77 5.73
N LYS A 210 -23.09 -11.00 6.10
CA LYS A 210 -22.94 -11.41 7.51
C LYS A 210 -21.92 -10.56 8.25
N GLU A 211 -20.85 -10.15 7.59
CA GLU A 211 -19.83 -9.28 8.21
C GLU A 211 -20.24 -7.83 8.31
N GLY A 212 -21.08 -7.35 7.39
CA GLY A 212 -21.69 -6.02 7.49
C GLY A 212 -22.78 -5.92 8.56
N GLU A 213 -23.47 -7.02 8.89
CA GLU A 213 -24.49 -7.09 9.95
C GLU A 213 -23.88 -7.22 11.37
N MET A 214 -22.58 -7.50 11.48
CA MET A 214 -21.86 -7.60 12.76
C MET A 214 -21.18 -6.30 13.20
N LEU A 215 -21.37 -5.21 12.46
CA LEU A 215 -20.87 -3.86 12.76
C LEU A 215 -22.04 -2.93 13.13
#